data_AF-A0A1Y3BKD3-F1
#
_entry.id   AF-A0A1Y3BKD3-F1
#
_cell.length_a   1.000
_cell.length_b   1.000
_cell.length_c   1.000
_cell.angle_alpha   90.00
_cell.angle_beta   90.00
_cell.angle_gamma   90.00
#
_symmetry.space_group_name_H-M   'P 1'
#
loop_
_entity.id
_entity.type
_entity.pdbx_description
1 polymer ?
#
loop_
_entity_poly.entity_id
_entity_poly.type
_entity_poly.pdbx_seq_one_letter_code
_entity_poly.pdbx_strand_id
1 'polypeptide(L)'
;MPPVTPAIWSDVKNANHFGPVCPQRFPNIRNETIALQKMTKGRLKILNKWQEMLKNQSEDCLYLNIYTPFGGKCLTDYFVLIA
;
A
#
# COMPACT_ATOMS: atom_id res chain seq x y z
N MET A 1 0.89 3.38 20.70
CA MET A 1 1.54 4.71 20.65
C MET A 1 0.92 5.48 19.51
N PRO A 2 0.51 6.75 19.68
CA PRO A 2 0.08 7.55 18.55
C PRO A 2 1.24 7.74 17.55
N PRO A 3 0.98 7.91 16.25
CA PRO A 3 2.03 8.24 15.30
C PRO A 3 2.67 9.57 15.68
N VAL A 4 3.99 9.62 15.61
CA VAL A 4 4.79 10.84 15.87
C VAL A 4 5.34 11.37 14.56
N THR A 5 5.77 12.63 14.55
CA THR A 5 6.45 13.23 13.41
C THR A 5 7.66 12.39 13.02
N PRO A 6 7.84 12.05 11.73
CA PRO A 6 8.98 11.26 11.30
C PRO A 6 10.29 12.00 11.56
N ALA A 7 11.39 11.25 11.70
CA ALA A 7 12.71 11.83 11.83
C ALA A 7 13.07 12.64 10.58
N ILE A 8 13.66 13.82 10.80
CA ILE A 8 14.22 14.64 9.72
C ILE A 8 15.43 13.89 9.16
N TRP A 9 15.52 13.81 7.84
CA TRP A 9 16.65 13.22 7.15
C TRP A 9 17.54 14.34 6.57
N SER A 10 18.86 14.16 6.59
CA SER A 10 19.83 15.17 6.13
C SER A 10 19.93 15.28 4.61
N ASP A 11 19.78 14.15 3.91
CA ASP A 11 20.15 14.01 2.49
C ASP A 11 18.96 13.65 1.59
N VAL A 12 19.20 13.13 0.39
CA VAL A 12 18.13 12.71 -0.52
C VAL A 12 17.64 11.31 -0.12
N LYS A 13 16.36 11.20 0.24
CA LYS A 13 15.70 9.91 0.47
C LYS A 13 15.20 9.32 -0.85
N ASN A 14 15.61 8.10 -1.17
CA ASN A 14 15.14 7.40 -2.37
C ASN A 14 13.71 6.85 -2.17
N ALA A 15 12.78 7.23 -3.04
CA ALA A 15 11.36 6.87 -2.97
C ALA A 15 10.85 6.28 -4.30
N ASN A 16 11.67 5.46 -4.95
CA ASN A 16 11.38 4.82 -6.25
C ASN A 16 10.80 3.40 -6.14
N HIS A 17 10.62 2.87 -4.93
CA HIS A 17 10.03 1.55 -4.68
C HIS A 17 8.90 1.68 -3.66
N PHE A 18 7.97 0.73 -3.70
CA PHE A 18 6.93 0.64 -2.68
C PHE A 18 7.52 0.26 -1.31
N GLY A 19 7.15 1.02 -0.28
CA GLY A 19 7.44 0.68 1.10
C GLY A 19 6.69 -0.57 1.57
N PRO A 20 7.02 -1.09 2.76
CA PRO A 20 6.28 -2.19 3.37
C PRO A 20 4.84 -1.77 3.69
N VAL A 21 3.94 -2.74 3.64
CA VAL A 21 2.56 -2.58 4.09
C VAL A 21 2.46 -2.89 5.58
N CYS A 22 1.46 -2.33 6.25
CA CYS A 22 1.21 -2.64 7.65
C CYS A 22 0.83 -4.12 7.83
N PRO A 23 0.99 -4.70 9.04
CA PRO A 23 0.56 -6.07 9.29
C PRO A 23 -0.96 -6.16 9.09
N GLN A 24 -1.40 -7.02 8.17
CA GLN A 24 -2.81 -7.19 7.80
C GLN A 24 -3.26 -8.62 8.13
N ARG A 25 -4.46 -8.75 8.68
CA ARG A 25 -5.10 -10.07 8.87
C ARG A 25 -5.70 -10.54 7.55
N PHE A 26 -4.88 -11.22 6.75
CA PHE A 26 -5.31 -11.72 5.45
C PHE A 26 -6.05 -13.06 5.57
N PRO A 27 -7.19 -13.27 4.88
CA PRO A 27 -7.91 -14.53 4.93
C PRO A 27 -7.10 -15.66 4.28
N ASN A 28 -7.20 -16.87 4.84
CA ASN A 28 -6.52 -18.03 4.25
C ASN A 28 -7.24 -18.47 2.96
N ILE A 29 -6.59 -18.21 1.82
CA ILE A 29 -7.06 -18.58 0.49
C ILE A 29 -6.19 -19.64 -0.20
N ARG A 30 -5.28 -20.30 0.55
CA ARG A 30 -4.36 -21.30 -0.01
C ARG A 30 -5.08 -22.46 -0.71
N ASN A 31 -6.26 -22.83 -0.23
CA ASN A 31 -7.09 -23.86 -0.82
C ASN A 31 -8.35 -23.25 -1.44
N GLU A 32 -8.38 -23.19 -2.77
CA GLU A 32 -9.46 -22.55 -3.53
C GLU A 32 -10.82 -23.22 -3.28
N THR A 33 -10.87 -24.55 -3.17
CA THR A 33 -12.14 -25.27 -2.96
C THR A 33 -12.82 -24.86 -1.64
N ILE A 34 -12.05 -24.78 -0.56
CA ILE A 34 -12.53 -24.34 0.76
C ILE A 34 -12.84 -22.85 0.76
N ALA A 35 -12.01 -22.04 0.08
CA ALA A 35 -12.24 -20.61 -0.01
C ALA A 35 -13.54 -20.29 -0.76
N LEU A 36 -13.83 -21.00 -1.86
CA LEU A 36 -15.06 -20.82 -2.65
C LEU A 36 -16.34 -21.24 -1.93
N GLN A 37 -16.25 -22.06 -0.87
CA GLN A 37 -17.37 -22.31 0.02
C GLN A 37 -17.72 -21.09 0.90
N LYS A 38 -16.73 -20.20 1.15
CA LYS A 38 -16.88 -19.04 2.04
C LYS A 38 -16.98 -17.70 1.30
N MET A 39 -16.54 -17.63 0.04
CA MET A 39 -16.52 -16.38 -0.73
C MET A 39 -16.74 -16.62 -2.23
N THR A 40 -17.19 -15.58 -2.93
CA THR A 40 -17.42 -15.64 -4.39
C THR A 40 -16.11 -15.73 -5.17
N LYS A 41 -16.16 -16.31 -6.39
CA LYS A 41 -15.01 -16.39 -7.31
C LYS A 41 -14.37 -15.02 -7.59
N GLY A 42 -15.19 -13.99 -7.77
CA GLY A 42 -14.71 -12.63 -8.02
C GLY A 42 -13.91 -12.06 -6.84
N ARG A 43 -14.39 -12.28 -5.61
CA ARG A 43 -13.67 -11.88 -4.40
C ARG A 43 -12.35 -12.64 -4.24
N LEU A 44 -12.35 -13.95 -4.49
CA LEU A 44 -11.13 -14.77 -4.44
C LEU A 44 -10.07 -14.27 -5.44
N LYS A 45 -10.48 -13.91 -6.66
CA LYS A 45 -9.59 -13.35 -7.68
C LYS A 45 -8.94 -12.03 -7.24
N ILE A 46 -9.71 -11.13 -6.62
CA ILE A 46 -9.19 -9.85 -6.10
C ILE A 46 -8.20 -10.11 -4.97
N LEU A 47 -8.54 -11.02 -4.04
CA LEU A 47 -7.67 -11.37 -2.93
C LEU A 47 -6.35 -11.99 -3.41
N ASN A 48 -6.38 -12.89 -4.39
CA ASN A 48 -5.15 -13.43 -5.00
C ASN A 48 -4.24 -12.32 -5.55
N LYS A 49 -4.81 -11.32 -6.24
CA LYS A 49 -4.04 -10.16 -6.73
C LYS A 49 -3.42 -9.35 -5.60
N TRP A 50 -4.16 -9.12 -4.51
CA TRP A 50 -3.66 -8.35 -3.37
C TRP A 50 -2.63 -9.12 -2.54
N GLN A 51 -2.72 -10.45 -2.48
CA GLN A 51 -1.77 -11.27 -1.74
C GLN A 51 -0.33 -11.00 -2.17
N GLU A 52 -0.09 -10.72 -3.46
CA GLU A 52 1.23 -10.37 -3.96
C GLU A 52 1.73 -9.01 -3.46
N MET A 53 0.86 -8.00 -3.42
CA MET A 53 1.20 -6.67 -2.93
C MET A 53 1.35 -6.61 -1.40
N LEU A 54 0.77 -7.58 -0.69
CA LEU A 54 0.79 -7.67 0.77
C LEU A 54 1.92 -8.56 1.33
N LYS A 55 2.88 -8.98 0.49
CA LYS A 55 3.98 -9.87 0.93
C LYS A 55 4.93 -9.20 1.93
N ASN A 56 5.26 -7.93 1.73
CA ASN A 56 6.25 -7.21 2.53
C ASN A 56 5.58 -6.47 3.70
N GLN A 57 5.26 -7.20 4.78
CA GLN A 57 4.60 -6.65 5.97
C GLN A 57 5.61 -6.25 7.05
N SER A 58 5.42 -5.06 7.62
CA SER A 58 6.24 -4.52 8.72
C SER A 58 5.40 -3.64 9.63
N GLU A 59 5.74 -3.55 10.92
CA GLU A 59 5.15 -2.56 11.83
C GLU A 59 5.59 -1.13 11.48
N ASP A 60 6.77 -0.97 10.88
CA ASP A 60 7.18 0.28 10.25
C ASP A 60 6.60 0.34 8.83
N CYS A 61 5.39 0.88 8.71
CA CYS A 61 4.60 0.89 7.47
C CYS A 61 3.94 2.24 7.14
N LEU A 62 4.25 3.30 7.90
CA LEU A 62 3.63 4.62 7.76
C LEU A 62 4.26 5.40 6.60
N TYR A 63 4.00 4.91 5.38
CA TYR A 63 4.48 5.47 4.13
C TYR A 63 3.31 5.92 3.26
N LEU A 64 3.55 6.90 2.39
CA LEU A 64 2.60 7.38 1.40
C LEU A 64 3.24 7.41 0.02
N ASN A 65 2.42 7.30 -1.03
CA ASN A 65 2.84 7.40 -2.41
C ASN A 65 2.24 8.67 -3.01
N ILE A 66 3.04 9.46 -3.73
CA ILE A 66 2.60 10.69 -4.38
C ILE A 66 2.68 10.48 -5.88
N TYR A 67 1.58 10.78 -6.58
CA TYR A 67 1.50 10.73 -8.04
C TYR A 67 1.18 12.13 -8.57
N THR A 68 2.10 12.68 -9.35
CA THR A 68 1.95 14.01 -9.97
C THR A 68 2.09 13.89 -11.49
N PRO A 69 1.39 14.74 -12.27
CA PRO A 69 1.56 14.78 -13.72
C PRO A 69 3.00 15.17 -14.08
N PHE A 70 3.55 14.54 -15.12
CA PHE A 70 4.88 14.86 -15.62
C PHE A 70 4.88 16.27 -16.22
N GLY A 71 5.85 17.12 -15.81
CA GLY A 71 5.98 18.50 -16.29
C GLY A 71 5.25 19.57 -15.46
N GLY A 72 4.74 19.22 -14.27
CA GLY A 72 4.15 20.20 -13.36
C GLY A 72 5.18 21.25 -12.91
N LYS A 73 4.82 22.53 -13.02
CA LYS A 73 5.62 23.62 -12.44
C LYS A 73 5.39 23.64 -10.93
N CYS A 74 6.46 23.89 -10.16
CA CYS A 74 6.41 23.95 -8.69
C CYS A 74 5.43 25.01 -8.14
N LEU A 75 4.97 25.93 -8.98
CA LEU A 75 4.12 27.07 -8.64
C LEU A 75 2.62 26.85 -8.90
N THR A 76 2.20 25.63 -9.25
CA THR A 76 0.82 25.36 -9.65
C THR A 76 0.05 24.70 -8.51
N ASP A 77 -1.04 25.33 -8.07
CA ASP A 77 -1.99 24.75 -7.12
C ASP A 77 -2.78 23.64 -7.82
N TYR A 78 -2.32 22.40 -7.66
CA TYR A 78 -3.06 21.23 -8.10
C TYR A 78 -4.09 20.81 -7.06
N PHE A 79 -5.25 20.34 -7.52
CA PHE A 79 -6.20 19.67 -6.64
C PHE A 79 -5.59 18.34 -6.14
N VAL A 80 -5.62 18.12 -4.83
CA VAL A 80 -5.08 16.92 -4.20
C VAL A 80 -6.20 15.96 -3.86
N LEU A 81 -6.07 14.71 -4.30
CA LEU A 81 -6.97 13.63 -3.94
C LEU A 81 -6.26 12.67 -2.99
N ILE A 82 -6.81 12.50 -1.79
CA ILE A 82 -6.36 11.50 -0.81
C ILE A 82 -7.32 10.32 -0.92
N ALA A 83 -6.80 9.16 -1.33
CA ALA A 83 -7.53 7.91 -1.54
C ALA A 83 -7.19 6.88 -0.45
#